data_AF-A0A960ILM8-F1
#
_entry.id   AF-A0A960ILM8-F1
#
_cell.length_a   1.000
_cell.length_b   1.000
_cell.length_c   1.000
_cell.angle_alpha   90.00
_cell.angle_beta   90.00
_cell.angle_gamma   90.00
#
_symmetry.space_group_name_H-M   'P 1'
#
loop_
_entity.id
_entity.type
_entity.pdbx_description
1 polymer ?
#
loop_
_entity_poly.entity_id
_entity_poly.type
_entity_poly.pdbx_seq_one_letter_code
_entity_poly.pdbx_strand_id
1 'polypeptide(L)'
;MSHVDLLARLARPAETKVVLLVLDGLGDLASADQPRTALEAAASPNLDALAARSSLGRIVPVANGVTPGSGPGHLALFGYDPAEPEADIGRGVLEALGLGLEIGPGEVAARGNFATADADGNLTDRRAGRIPTEECVRVCGRLN
;
A
#
# COMPACT_ATOMS: atom_id res chain seq x y z
N MET A 1 -4.10 20.86 -18.70
CA MET A 1 -2.70 20.41 -18.63
C MET A 1 -2.51 19.91 -17.21
N SER A 2 -2.35 18.61 -17.05
CA SER A 2 -2.15 18.00 -15.74
C SER A 2 -0.82 18.48 -15.14
N HIS A 3 -0.64 18.33 -13.84
CA HIS A 3 0.65 18.61 -13.20
C HIS A 3 1.76 17.73 -13.78
N VAL A 4 1.43 16.48 -14.14
CA VAL A 4 2.33 15.52 -14.78
C VAL A 4 2.76 16.00 -16.17
N ASP A 5 1.85 16.55 -16.98
CA ASP A 5 2.19 17.10 -18.31
C ASP A 5 3.21 18.25 -18.20
N LEU A 6 3.04 19.11 -17.18
CA LEU A 6 3.97 20.20 -16.92
C LEU A 6 5.34 19.65 -16.50
N LEU A 7 5.38 18.70 -15.58
CA LEU A 7 6.62 18.06 -15.13
C LEU A 7 7.36 17.36 -16.28
N ALA A 8 6.63 16.64 -17.14
CA ALA A 8 7.19 15.96 -18.30
C ALA A 8 7.87 16.94 -19.27
N ARG A 9 7.33 18.14 -19.46
CA ARG A 9 7.93 19.20 -20.29
C ARG A 9 9.18 19.83 -19.67
N LEU A 10 9.27 19.83 -18.35
CA LEU A 10 10.40 20.40 -17.60
C LEU A 10 11.49 19.36 -17.34
N ALA A 11 11.17 18.07 -17.45
CA ALA A 11 12.09 16.97 -17.22
C ALA A 11 13.28 17.02 -18.19
N ARG A 12 14.47 16.74 -17.66
CA ARG A 12 15.70 16.61 -18.44
C ARG A 12 16.19 15.18 -18.35
N PRO A 13 16.69 14.56 -19.45
CA PRO A 13 17.31 13.26 -19.38
C PRO A 13 18.46 13.27 -18.38
N ALA A 14 18.53 12.24 -17.55
CA ALA A 14 19.62 12.03 -16.60
C ALA A 14 20.18 10.62 -16.81
N GLU A 15 21.50 10.48 -16.72
CA GLU A 15 22.18 9.18 -16.75
C GLU A 15 22.14 8.47 -15.38
N THR A 16 21.71 9.19 -14.34
CA THR A 16 21.60 8.69 -12.98
C THR A 16 20.35 7.83 -12.79
N LYS A 17 20.45 6.83 -11.92
CA LYS A 17 19.30 6.02 -11.49
C LYS A 17 18.50 6.76 -10.42
N VAL A 18 17.18 6.60 -10.44
CA VAL A 18 16.26 7.08 -9.40
C VAL A 18 15.94 5.92 -8.47
N VAL A 19 16.02 6.17 -7.16
CA VAL A 19 15.57 5.23 -6.12
C VAL A 19 14.43 5.89 -5.36
N LEU A 20 13.24 5.30 -5.43
CA LEU A 20 12.09 5.67 -4.61
C LEU A 20 11.98 4.67 -3.45
N LEU A 21 12.28 5.13 -2.23
CA LEU A 21 12.16 4.34 -1.01
C LEU A 21 10.87 4.72 -0.29
N VAL A 22 9.96 3.75 -0.13
CA VAL A 22 8.69 3.91 0.59
C VAL A 22 8.80 3.21 1.95
N LEU A 23 8.66 3.97 3.03
CA LEU A 23 8.53 3.44 4.38
C LEU A 23 7.04 3.40 4.73
N ASP A 24 6.43 2.22 4.64
CA ASP A 24 4.98 2.06 4.83
C ASP A 24 4.57 2.46 6.26
N GLY A 25 3.53 3.27 6.38
CA GLY A 25 3.04 3.74 7.67
C GLY A 25 4.00 4.62 8.48
N LEU A 26 4.99 5.28 7.85
CA LEU A 26 6.00 6.08 8.56
C LEU A 26 5.41 7.26 9.37
N GLY A 27 4.35 7.88 8.86
CA GLY A 27 3.73 9.04 9.49
C GLY A 27 2.92 8.65 10.73
N ASP A 28 3.12 9.37 11.83
CA ASP A 28 2.39 9.20 13.08
C ASP A 28 2.14 10.56 13.75
N LEU A 29 1.42 10.56 14.87
CA LEU A 29 1.09 11.73 15.66
C LEU A 29 1.77 11.67 17.03
N ALA A 30 2.21 12.83 17.51
CA ALA A 30 2.59 12.98 18.91
C ALA A 30 1.32 13.05 19.79
N SER A 31 1.45 12.59 21.03
CA SER A 31 0.40 12.61 22.05
C SER A 31 0.93 13.24 23.35
N ALA A 32 0.06 13.43 24.34
CA ALA A 32 0.45 14.03 25.62
C ALA A 32 1.47 13.16 26.40
N ASP A 33 1.34 11.85 26.29
CA ASP A 33 2.23 10.83 26.86
C ASP A 33 3.44 10.54 25.97
N GLN A 34 3.34 10.81 24.67
CA GLN A 34 4.44 10.64 23.71
C GLN A 34 4.65 11.92 22.89
N PRO A 35 5.44 12.89 23.39
CA PRO A 35 5.55 14.24 22.80
C PRO A 35 6.31 14.29 21.47
N ARG A 36 6.80 13.14 20.99
CA ARG A 36 7.49 12.97 19.71
C ARG A 36 6.81 11.86 18.92
N THR A 37 6.71 12.03 17.61
CA THR A 37 6.34 10.93 16.71
C THR A 37 7.35 9.79 16.83
N ALA A 38 6.96 8.58 16.40
CA ALA A 38 7.88 7.43 16.40
C ALA A 38 9.17 7.72 15.61
N LEU A 39 9.07 8.44 14.49
CA LEU A 39 10.21 8.81 13.66
C LEU A 39 11.15 9.80 14.38
N GLU A 40 10.62 10.80 15.09
CA GLU A 40 11.42 11.76 15.86
C GLU A 40 12.04 11.16 17.12
N ALA A 41 11.45 10.08 17.66
CA ALA A 41 11.98 9.36 18.80
C ALA A 41 13.08 8.36 18.41
N ALA A 42 13.05 7.86 17.17
CA ALA A 42 14.00 6.87 16.66
C ALA A 42 15.42 7.44 16.52
N ALA A 43 16.41 6.58 16.74
CA ALA A 43 17.79 6.88 16.38
C ALA A 43 18.01 6.57 14.88
N SER A 44 17.88 7.58 14.03
CA SER A 44 17.91 7.45 12.56
C SER A 44 19.07 8.18 11.88
N PRO A 45 20.34 7.96 12.27
CA PRO A 45 21.48 8.79 11.84
C PRO A 45 21.66 8.84 10.31
N ASN A 46 21.33 7.77 9.60
CA ASN A 46 21.43 7.74 8.13
C ASN A 46 20.34 8.58 7.45
N LEU A 47 19.10 8.55 7.98
CA LEU A 47 18.00 9.34 7.46
C LEU A 47 18.20 10.82 7.79
N ASP A 48 18.69 11.11 8.99
CA ASP A 48 19.01 12.47 9.44
C ASP A 48 20.12 13.08 8.57
N ALA A 49 21.19 12.32 8.32
CA ALA A 49 22.28 12.75 7.45
C ALA A 49 21.84 12.93 5.99
N LEU A 50 20.92 12.11 5.50
CA LEU A 50 20.33 12.27 4.17
C LEU A 50 19.46 13.53 4.12
N ALA A 51 18.61 13.74 5.12
CA ALA A 51 17.72 14.89 5.22
C ALA A 51 18.50 16.23 5.24
N ALA A 52 19.60 16.29 6.00
CA ALA A 52 20.43 17.49 6.12
C ALA A 52 21.07 17.97 4.80
N ARG A 53 21.21 17.09 3.80
CA ARG A 53 21.81 17.39 2.48
C ARG A 53 20.82 17.30 1.32
N SER A 54 19.53 17.18 1.62
CA SER A 54 18.47 16.99 0.62
C SER A 54 17.40 18.07 0.71
N SER A 55 16.49 18.09 -0.26
CA SER A 55 15.25 18.87 -0.14
C SER A 55 14.20 18.03 0.58
N LEU A 56 13.53 18.65 1.55
CA LEU A 56 12.47 18.01 2.34
C LEU A 56 11.11 18.60 1.98
N GLY A 57 10.08 17.78 2.14
CA GLY A 57 8.71 18.17 1.90
C GLY A 57 7.72 17.20 2.55
N ARG A 58 6.44 17.52 2.42
CA ARG A 58 5.33 16.65 2.83
C ARG A 58 4.58 16.22 1.59
N ILE A 59 4.22 14.93 1.53
CA ILE A 59 3.37 14.39 0.48
C ILE A 59 1.94 14.25 0.99
N VAL A 60 0.97 14.59 0.13
CA VAL A 60 -0.46 14.32 0.34
C VAL A 60 -0.86 13.32 -0.74
N PRO A 61 -0.91 12.00 -0.42
CA PRO A 61 -1.06 10.98 -1.46
C PRO A 61 -2.39 11.03 -2.22
N VAL A 62 -3.48 11.45 -1.57
CA VAL A 62 -4.81 11.51 -2.18
C VAL A 62 -5.38 12.91 -2.05
N ALA A 63 -5.78 13.30 -0.84
CA ALA A 63 -6.27 14.63 -0.52
C ALA A 63 -6.13 14.92 0.97
N ASN A 64 -6.19 16.19 1.35
CA ASN A 64 -6.17 16.57 2.76
C ASN A 64 -7.38 15.97 3.48
N GLY A 65 -7.14 15.28 4.60
CA GLY A 65 -8.18 14.61 5.38
C GLY A 65 -8.64 13.26 4.82
N VAL A 66 -8.06 12.79 3.71
CA VAL A 66 -8.36 11.47 3.14
C VAL A 66 -7.24 10.50 3.50
N THR A 67 -7.57 9.48 4.30
CA THR A 67 -6.62 8.41 4.63
C THR A 67 -6.47 7.46 3.43
N PRO A 68 -5.29 7.35 2.82
CA PRO A 68 -5.10 6.46 1.68
C PRO A 68 -5.03 4.99 2.15
N GLY A 69 -5.67 4.10 1.39
CA GLY A 69 -5.30 2.68 1.40
C GLY A 69 -4.01 2.44 0.61
N SER A 70 -3.31 1.32 0.82
CA SER A 70 -2.03 1.06 0.14
C SER A 70 -2.14 1.07 -1.38
N GLY A 71 -3.27 0.65 -1.97
CA GLY A 71 -3.49 0.66 -3.43
C GLY A 71 -3.43 2.08 -4.00
N PRO A 72 -4.42 2.94 -3.69
CA PRO A 72 -4.41 4.35 -4.12
C PRO A 72 -3.14 5.11 -3.71
N GLY A 73 -2.60 4.83 -2.52
CA GLY A 73 -1.37 5.46 -2.04
C GLY A 73 -0.14 5.14 -2.90
N HIS A 74 0.02 3.90 -3.36
CA HIS A 74 1.12 3.54 -4.26
C HIS A 74 0.89 4.05 -5.68
N LEU A 75 -0.34 4.01 -6.19
CA LEU A 75 -0.67 4.55 -7.52
C LEU A 75 -0.33 6.05 -7.61
N ALA A 76 -0.66 6.82 -6.57
CA ALA A 76 -0.29 8.23 -6.48
C ALA A 76 1.23 8.46 -6.52
N LEU A 77 2.02 7.61 -5.85
CA LEU A 77 3.49 7.70 -5.89
C LEU A 77 4.07 7.45 -7.29
N PHE A 78 3.39 6.66 -8.11
CA PHE A 78 3.75 6.41 -9.51
C PHE A 78 3.15 7.41 -10.50
N GLY A 79 2.43 8.42 -10.01
CA GLY A 79 1.91 9.53 -10.83
C GLY A 79 0.51 9.33 -11.39
N TYR A 80 -0.20 8.28 -10.98
CA TYR A 80 -1.62 8.12 -11.29
C TYR A 80 -2.46 8.97 -10.33
N ASP A 81 -3.49 9.65 -10.82
CA ASP A 81 -4.41 10.37 -9.95
C ASP A 81 -5.38 9.38 -9.28
N PRO A 82 -5.34 9.18 -7.96
CA PRO A 82 -6.21 8.22 -7.27
C PRO A 82 -7.69 8.64 -7.29
N ALA A 83 -8.03 9.85 -7.72
CA ALA A 83 -9.40 10.31 -7.92
C ALA A 83 -9.98 9.96 -9.30
N GLU A 84 -9.13 9.59 -10.26
CA GLU A 84 -9.56 9.15 -11.59
C GLU A 84 -10.17 7.74 -11.52
N PRO A 85 -11.35 7.51 -12.13
CA PRO A 85 -12.01 6.20 -12.14
C PRO A 85 -11.12 5.06 -12.67
N GLU A 86 -10.21 5.37 -13.59
CA GLU A 86 -9.27 4.43 -14.20
C GLU A 86 -8.20 3.95 -13.19
N ALA A 87 -7.93 4.74 -12.16
CA ALA A 87 -7.01 4.40 -11.07
C ALA A 87 -7.70 3.69 -9.91
N ASP A 88 -9.03 3.56 -9.91
CA ASP A 88 -9.78 2.80 -8.91
C ASP A 88 -9.67 1.29 -9.18
N ILE A 89 -8.48 0.76 -8.93
CA ILE A 89 -8.21 -0.67 -9.05
C ILE A 89 -8.64 -1.35 -7.74
N GLY A 90 -9.68 -2.17 -7.84
CA GLY A 90 -10.19 -2.94 -6.71
C GLY A 90 -9.12 -3.80 -6.04
N ARG A 91 -9.15 -3.86 -4.70
CA ARG A 91 -8.15 -4.60 -3.89
C ARG A 91 -8.00 -6.06 -4.30
N GLY A 92 -9.08 -6.72 -4.73
CA GLY A 92 -9.04 -8.10 -5.19
C GLY A 92 -8.11 -8.30 -6.40
N VAL A 93 -8.17 -7.37 -7.36
CA VAL A 93 -7.30 -7.39 -8.55
C VAL A 93 -5.84 -7.17 -8.16
N LEU A 94 -5.56 -6.17 -7.31
CA LEU A 94 -4.20 -5.90 -6.83
C LEU A 94 -3.56 -7.09 -6.10
N GLU A 95 -4.31 -7.76 -5.22
CA GLU A 95 -3.82 -8.93 -4.47
C GLU A 95 -3.56 -10.12 -5.40
N ALA A 96 -4.46 -10.39 -6.34
CA ALA A 96 -4.31 -11.47 -7.30
C ALA A 96 -3.11 -11.27 -8.23
N LEU A 97 -2.93 -10.04 -8.75
CA LEU A 97 -1.72 -9.68 -9.50
C LEU A 97 -0.45 -9.82 -8.64
N GLY A 98 -0.53 -9.47 -7.35
CA GLY A 98 0.56 -9.67 -6.39
C GLY A 98 0.91 -11.15 -6.14
N LEU A 99 -0.03 -12.07 -6.35
CA LEU A 99 0.19 -13.52 -6.32
C LEU A 99 0.64 -14.08 -7.68
N GLY A 100 0.78 -13.23 -8.71
CA GLY A 100 1.13 -13.65 -10.06
C GLY A 100 -0.02 -14.30 -10.83
N LEU A 101 -1.26 -14.11 -10.40
CA LEU A 101 -2.44 -14.56 -11.13
C LEU A 101 -2.73 -13.61 -12.29
N GLU A 102 -3.04 -14.16 -13.46
CA GLU A 102 -3.56 -13.38 -14.58
C GLU A 102 -5.05 -13.10 -14.36
N ILE A 103 -5.47 -11.87 -14.65
CA ILE A 103 -6.88 -11.46 -14.59
C ILE A 103 -7.25 -10.86 -15.95
N GLY A 104 -8.22 -11.47 -16.60
CA GLY A 104 -8.76 -11.04 -17.88
C GLY A 104 -9.92 -10.03 -17.74
N PRO A 105 -10.29 -9.36 -18.85
CA PRO A 105 -11.48 -8.51 -18.89
C PRO A 105 -12.74 -9.28 -18.51
N GLY A 106 -13.51 -8.74 -17.56
CA GLY A 106 -14.77 -9.33 -17.08
C GLY A 106 -14.60 -10.37 -15.97
N GLU A 107 -13.38 -10.73 -15.59
CA GLU A 107 -13.13 -11.60 -14.44
C GLU A 107 -13.23 -10.82 -13.12
N VAL A 108 -13.69 -11.51 -12.07
CA VAL A 108 -13.84 -10.95 -10.73
C VAL A 108 -12.83 -11.60 -9.79
N ALA A 109 -11.94 -10.80 -9.24
CA ALA A 109 -11.04 -11.23 -8.18
C ALA A 109 -11.58 -10.81 -6.81
N ALA A 110 -11.67 -11.77 -5.89
CA ALA A 110 -12.12 -11.54 -4.53
C ALA A 110 -11.05 -11.97 -3.53
N ARG A 111 -10.88 -11.17 -2.47
CA ARG A 111 -10.02 -11.54 -1.35
C ARG A 111 -10.81 -12.39 -0.36
N GLY A 112 -10.36 -13.61 -0.15
CA GLY A 112 -10.85 -14.51 0.90
C GLY A 112 -9.84 -14.66 2.04
N ASN A 113 -10.34 -15.00 3.23
CA ASN A 113 -9.54 -15.55 4.32
C ASN A 113 -10.20 -16.86 4.77
N PHE A 114 -9.40 -17.85 5.17
CA PHE A 114 -9.93 -18.94 5.96
C PHE A 114 -10.31 -18.45 7.36
N ALA A 115 -11.46 -18.91 7.85
CA ALA A 115 -11.99 -18.59 9.16
C ALA A 115 -12.53 -19.85 9.83
N THR A 116 -12.51 -19.87 11.17
CA THR A 116 -13.13 -20.94 11.97
C THR A 116 -14.53 -20.49 12.38
N ALA A 117 -15.49 -21.39 12.21
CA ALA A 117 -16.85 -21.23 12.71
C ALA A 117 -17.14 -22.26 13.80
N ASP A 118 -17.98 -21.90 14.77
CA ASP A 118 -18.53 -22.86 15.73
C ASP A 118 -19.67 -23.71 15.11
N ALA A 119 -20.26 -24.60 15.91
CA ALA A 119 -21.34 -25.48 15.47
C ALA A 119 -22.63 -24.72 15.08
N ASP A 120 -22.82 -23.51 15.61
CA ASP A 120 -23.96 -22.65 15.31
C ASP A 120 -23.70 -21.76 14.09
N GLY A 121 -22.50 -21.85 13.48
CA GLY A 121 -22.10 -21.10 12.30
C GLY A 121 -21.51 -19.71 12.59
N ASN A 122 -21.27 -19.36 13.87
CA ASN A 122 -20.66 -18.08 14.21
C ASN A 122 -19.15 -18.13 13.98
N LEU A 123 -18.60 -17.08 13.37
CA LEU A 123 -17.15 -16.95 13.17
C LEU A 123 -16.46 -16.72 14.52
N THR A 124 -15.69 -17.70 14.97
CA THR A 124 -14.92 -17.64 16.22
C THR A 124 -13.49 -17.15 16.00
N ASP A 125 -12.93 -17.38 14.81
CA ASP A 125 -11.63 -16.83 14.40
C ASP A 125 -11.62 -16.47 12.91
N ARG A 126 -11.53 -15.17 12.61
CA ARG A 126 -11.46 -14.63 11.23
C ARG A 126 -10.19 -14.96 10.45
N ARG A 127 -9.22 -15.68 11.05
CA ARG A 127 -7.97 -16.12 10.42
C ARG A 127 -7.69 -17.61 10.57
N ALA A 128 -8.62 -18.37 11.17
CA ALA A 128 -8.47 -19.80 11.41
C ALA A 128 -7.12 -20.18 12.05
N GLY A 129 -6.66 -19.44 13.06
CA GLY A 129 -5.39 -19.69 13.71
C GLY A 129 -4.15 -19.42 12.85
N ARG A 130 -4.30 -18.80 11.66
CA ARG A 130 -3.25 -18.63 10.65
C ARG A 130 -2.61 -19.98 10.27
N ILE A 131 -3.43 -20.92 9.79
CA ILE A 131 -2.95 -22.20 9.27
C ILE A 131 -1.79 -22.03 8.26
N PRO A 132 -0.85 -22.99 8.19
CA PRO A 132 0.28 -22.94 7.25
C PRO A 132 -0.17 -22.91 5.78
N THR A 133 0.69 -22.42 4.89
CA THR A 133 0.42 -22.30 3.45
C THR A 133 0.06 -23.65 2.82
N GLU A 134 0.74 -24.73 3.22
CA GLU A 134 0.50 -26.08 2.68
C GLU A 134 -0.94 -26.52 2.97
N GLU A 135 -1.46 -26.18 4.16
CA GLU A 135 -2.82 -26.49 4.56
C GLU A 135 -3.83 -25.60 3.80
N CYS A 136 -3.53 -24.32 3.62
CA CYS A 136 -4.34 -23.43 2.77
C CYS A 136 -4.52 -24.00 1.36
N VAL A 137 -3.42 -24.45 0.72
CA VAL A 137 -3.44 -25.04 -0.63
C VAL A 137 -4.32 -26.29 -0.66
N ARG A 138 -4.17 -27.17 0.33
CA ARG A 138 -4.98 -28.40 0.46
C ARG A 138 -6.47 -28.09 0.57
N VAL A 139 -6.85 -27.09 1.37
CA VAL A 139 -8.26 -26.70 1.55
C VAL A 139 -8.80 -26.01 0.29
N CYS A 140 -8.03 -25.13 -0.36
CA CYS A 140 -8.41 -24.52 -1.64
C CYS A 140 -8.70 -25.58 -2.72
N GLY A 141 -7.93 -26.68 -2.75
CA GLY A 141 -8.16 -27.79 -3.69
C GLY A 141 -9.51 -28.50 -3.52
N ARG A 142 -10.25 -28.26 -2.42
CA ARG A 142 -11.61 -28.78 -2.21
C ARG A 142 -12.71 -27.86 -2.73
N LEU A 143 -12.37 -26.61 -3.07
CA LEU A 143 -13.31 -25.60 -3.57
C LEU A 143 -13.47 -25.68 -5.10
N ASN A 144 -12.61 -26.44 -5.78
CA ASN A 144 -12.64 -26.70 -7.21
C ASN A 144 -13.23 -28.08 -7.51
#